data_AF-A0A8E0IR85-F1
#
_entry.id   AF-A0A8E0IR85-F1
#
_cell.length_a   1.000
_cell.length_b   1.000
_cell.length_c   1.000
_cell.angle_alpha   90.00
_cell.angle_beta   90.00
_cell.angle_gamma   90.00
#
_symmetry.space_group_name_H-M   'P 1'
#
loop_
_entity.id
_entity.type
_entity.pdbx_description
1 polymer ?
#
loop_
_entity_poly.entity_id
_entity_poly.type
_entity_poly.pdbx_seq_one_letter_code
_entity_poly.pdbx_strand_id
1 'polypeptide(L)'
;VSVNLKGNLVVPSTRSLTPVTLPQDFTFSEIYLTDAGHADQYEDGEILMPLEDAELDLLPAIEDHLLLSIPMQVLTPEEVASGDMPSGDDWEVLAEEDFDKAVKKEKQADNPFTKLKGMFPDDDQS
;
A
#
# COMPACT_ATOMS: atom_id res chain seq x y z
N VAL A 1 -16.37 19.06 15.04
CA VAL A 1 -16.11 19.86 13.83
C VAL A 1 -16.07 18.92 12.65
N SER A 2 -16.73 19.24 11.54
CA SER A 2 -16.70 18.41 10.32
C SER A 2 -16.29 19.27 9.13
N VAL A 3 -15.36 18.75 8.33
CA VAL A 3 -14.74 19.46 7.21
C VAL A 3 -14.79 18.55 5.98
N ASN A 4 -15.22 19.10 4.84
CA ASN A 4 -15.10 18.46 3.52
C ASN A 4 -13.97 19.14 2.75
N LEU A 5 -13.02 18.33 2.26
CA LEU A 5 -11.86 18.81 1.53
C LEU A 5 -11.88 18.28 0.10
N LYS A 6 -11.70 19.20 -0.86
CA LYS A 6 -11.60 18.88 -2.28
C LYS A 6 -10.40 19.57 -2.89
N GLY A 7 -9.60 18.81 -3.64
CA GLY A 7 -8.40 19.34 -4.26
C GLY A 7 -7.66 18.31 -5.09
N ASN A 8 -6.47 18.68 -5.55
CA ASN A 8 -5.56 17.79 -6.25
C ASN A 8 -4.19 17.87 -5.57
N LEU A 9 -3.62 16.72 -5.24
CA LEU A 9 -2.26 16.60 -4.73
C LEU A 9 -1.35 16.09 -5.84
N VAL A 10 -0.09 16.52 -5.85
CA VAL A 10 0.94 15.94 -6.70
C VAL A 10 1.90 15.16 -5.81
N VAL A 11 1.91 13.83 -5.97
CA VAL A 11 2.71 12.90 -5.16
C VAL A 11 3.65 12.10 -6.05
N PRO A 12 4.81 11.66 -5.56
CA PRO A 12 5.68 10.77 -6.31
C PRO A 12 5.06 9.36 -6.40
N SER A 13 5.18 8.72 -7.57
CA SER A 13 4.92 7.27 -7.69
C SER A 13 5.81 6.50 -6.72
N THR A 14 5.26 5.48 -6.07
CA THR A 14 5.99 4.60 -5.16
C THR A 14 7.00 3.70 -5.88
N ARG A 15 6.95 3.61 -7.23
CA ARG A 15 7.88 2.80 -8.03
C ARG A 15 8.97 3.65 -8.69
N SER A 16 8.58 4.65 -9.49
CA SER A 16 9.53 5.44 -10.28
C SER A 16 9.81 6.83 -9.74
N LEU A 17 9.11 7.27 -8.68
CA LEU A 17 9.10 8.64 -8.19
C LEU A 17 8.58 9.68 -9.20
N THR A 18 8.08 9.23 -10.35
CA THR A 18 7.44 10.10 -11.34
C THR A 18 6.23 10.80 -10.72
N PRO A 19 6.04 12.12 -10.93
CA PRO A 19 4.90 12.84 -10.37
C PRO A 19 3.55 12.27 -10.85
N VAL A 20 2.63 12.04 -9.91
CA VAL A 20 1.27 11.56 -10.14
C VAL A 20 0.28 12.56 -9.55
N THR A 21 -0.75 12.91 -10.32
CA THR A 21 -1.86 13.73 -9.83
C THR A 21 -2.87 12.84 -9.11
N LEU A 22 -3.09 13.13 -7.83
CA LEU A 22 -3.98 12.40 -6.94
C LEU A 22 -5.17 13.30 -6.55
N PRO A 23 -6.37 13.09 -7.12
CA PRO A 23 -7.55 13.85 -6.75
C PRO A 23 -8.00 13.47 -5.33
N GLN A 24 -8.35 14.48 -4.54
CA GLN A 24 -8.79 14.37 -3.15
C GLN A 24 -10.25 14.83 -3.06
N ASP A 25 -11.10 13.98 -2.50
CA ASP A 25 -12.48 14.31 -2.10
C ASP A 25 -12.84 13.44 -0.90
N PHE A 26 -12.61 13.97 0.29
CA PHE A 26 -12.89 13.27 1.54
C PHE A 26 -13.43 14.22 2.60
N THR A 27 -14.07 13.65 3.60
CA THR A 27 -14.64 14.36 4.75
C THR A 27 -14.10 13.73 6.01
N PHE A 28 -13.70 14.56 6.97
CA PHE A 28 -13.30 14.11 8.29
C PHE A 28 -14.07 14.84 9.39
N SER A 29 -14.06 14.26 10.58
CA SER A 29 -14.70 14.82 11.77
C SER A 29 -13.81 14.62 12.99
N GLU A 30 -13.62 15.68 13.74
CA GLU A 30 -12.85 15.70 14.99
C GLU A 30 -13.60 16.49 16.05
N ILE A 31 -13.37 16.14 17.31
CA ILE A 31 -13.98 16.79 18.47
C ILE A 31 -12.86 17.47 19.25
N TYR A 32 -12.99 18.77 19.46
CA TYR A 32 -12.01 19.56 20.20
C TYR A 32 -12.48 19.76 21.64
N LEU A 33 -11.68 19.27 22.60
CA LEU A 33 -11.99 19.29 24.02
C LEU A 33 -11.34 20.50 24.70
N THR A 34 -12.14 21.36 25.31
CA THR A 34 -11.64 22.47 26.15
C THR A 34 -11.14 21.98 27.52
N ASP A 35 -11.61 20.81 27.95
CA ASP A 35 -11.15 20.12 29.15
C ASP A 35 -11.06 18.63 28.86
N ALA A 36 -9.85 18.08 28.98
CA ALA A 36 -9.56 16.68 28.72
C ALA A 36 -10.32 15.71 29.65
N GLY A 37 -10.81 16.19 30.80
CA GLY A 37 -11.63 15.41 31.72
C GLY A 37 -12.99 15.00 31.18
N HIS A 38 -13.43 15.57 30.04
CA HIS A 38 -14.71 15.25 29.41
C HIS A 38 -14.62 14.23 28.26
N ALA A 39 -13.47 13.58 28.08
CA ALA A 39 -13.28 12.59 27.01
C ALA A 39 -14.25 11.40 27.12
N ASP A 40 -14.69 11.06 28.34
CA ASP A 40 -15.63 9.98 28.65
C ASP A 40 -17.07 10.23 28.18
N GLN A 41 -17.38 11.45 27.73
CA GLN A 41 -18.70 11.84 27.21
C GLN A 41 -18.90 11.46 25.74
N TYR A 42 -17.85 10.99 25.07
CA TYR A 42 -17.79 10.73 23.64
C TYR A 42 -17.66 9.23 23.36
N GLU A 43 -18.03 8.82 22.14
CA GLU A 43 -18.04 7.40 21.75
C GLU A 43 -16.63 6.91 21.39
N ASP A 44 -16.37 5.62 21.64
CA ASP A 44 -15.14 4.97 21.20
C ASP A 44 -15.03 5.00 19.67
N GLY A 45 -13.94 5.59 19.16
CA GLY A 45 -13.69 5.76 17.73
C GLY A 45 -13.84 7.20 17.23
N GLU A 46 -14.33 8.12 18.05
CA GLU A 46 -14.26 9.55 17.75
C GLU A 46 -12.83 10.09 17.95
N ILE A 47 -12.36 10.92 17.03
CA ILE A 47 -11.05 11.57 17.14
C ILE A 47 -11.19 12.76 18.09
N LEU A 48 -10.65 12.61 19.29
CA LEU A 48 -10.65 13.64 20.33
C LEU A 48 -9.31 14.39 20.33
N MET A 49 -9.36 15.68 20.08
CA MET A 49 -8.19 16.57 20.08
C MET A 49 -8.29 17.56 21.25
N PRO A 50 -7.29 17.70 22.11
CA PRO A 50 -7.30 18.76 23.12
C PRO A 50 -7.17 20.13 22.45
N LEU A 51 -7.96 21.11 22.91
CA LEU A 51 -7.85 22.48 22.45
C LEU A 51 -6.85 23.24 23.34
N GLU A 52 -5.71 23.64 22.76
CA GLU A 52 -4.63 24.30 23.52
C GLU A 52 -4.89 25.80 23.73
N ASP A 53 -5.50 26.47 22.75
CA ASP A 53 -5.74 27.91 22.74
C ASP A 53 -7.24 28.25 22.68
N ALA A 54 -7.59 29.51 22.88
CA ALA A 54 -8.99 29.97 22.78
C ALA A 54 -9.51 29.98 21.32
N GLU A 55 -8.61 29.87 20.34
CA GLU A 55 -8.92 29.82 18.91
C GLU A 55 -8.58 28.45 18.35
N LEU A 56 -9.42 27.96 17.44
CA LEU A 56 -9.22 26.69 16.78
C LEU A 56 -8.52 26.90 15.43
N ASP A 57 -7.26 26.49 15.34
CA ASP A 57 -6.56 26.37 14.07
C ASP A 57 -6.86 25.01 13.42
N LEU A 58 -7.49 25.05 12.24
CA LEU A 58 -7.87 23.86 11.48
C LEU A 58 -6.74 23.38 10.54
N LEU A 59 -5.71 24.19 10.31
CA LEU A 59 -4.64 23.86 9.37
C LEU A 59 -3.91 22.55 9.76
N PRO A 60 -3.52 22.32 11.03
CA PRO A 60 -2.87 21.07 11.43
C PRO A 60 -3.75 19.84 11.16
N ALA A 61 -5.04 19.91 11.49
CA ALA A 61 -5.96 18.81 11.24
C ALA A 61 -6.14 18.54 9.74
N ILE A 62 -6.21 19.60 8.93
CA ILE A 62 -6.27 19.45 7.47
C ILE A 62 -5.01 18.76 6.94
N GLU A 63 -3.82 19.14 7.41
CA GLU A 63 -2.55 18.53 7.00
C GLU A 63 -2.48 17.05 7.36
N ASP A 64 -2.84 16.69 8.60
CA ASP A 64 -2.83 15.31 9.07
C ASP A 64 -3.80 14.44 8.27
N HIS A 65 -5.06 14.85 8.11
CA HIS A 65 -6.03 14.07 7.35
C HIS A 65 -5.69 14.00 5.86
N LEU A 66 -5.06 15.03 5.30
CA LEU A 66 -4.56 15.02 3.92
C LEU A 66 -3.39 14.04 3.75
N LEU A 67 -2.50 13.92 4.73
CA LEU A 67 -1.43 12.91 4.70
C LEU A 67 -1.99 11.50 4.83
N LEU A 68 -2.96 11.30 5.72
CA LEU A 68 -3.63 10.01 5.92
C LEU A 68 -4.48 9.58 4.71
N SER A 69 -4.92 10.52 3.87
CA SER A 69 -5.68 10.19 2.66
C SER A 69 -4.81 9.66 1.52
N ILE A 70 -3.48 9.77 1.62
CA ILE A 70 -2.55 9.25 0.62
C ILE A 70 -2.49 7.71 0.73
N PRO A 71 -2.80 6.96 -0.35
CA PRO A 71 -2.68 5.52 -0.34
C PRO A 71 -1.22 5.06 -0.14
N MET A 72 -1.04 3.89 0.50
CA MET A 72 0.27 3.26 0.66
C MET A 72 0.99 2.98 -0.68
N GLN A 73 0.23 2.80 -1.75
CA GLN A 73 0.75 2.57 -3.10
C GLN A 73 0.17 3.59 -4.06
N VAL A 74 1.04 4.33 -4.74
CA VAL A 74 0.68 5.30 -5.77
C VAL A 74 1.46 4.94 -7.03
N LEU A 75 0.74 4.66 -8.11
CA LEU A 75 1.34 4.26 -9.38
C LEU A 75 0.91 5.23 -10.49
N THR A 76 1.78 5.41 -11.46
CA THR A 76 1.43 6.04 -12.73
C THR A 76 0.49 5.13 -13.54
N PRO A 77 -0.31 5.68 -14.47
CA PRO A 77 -1.14 4.87 -15.36
C PRO A 77 -0.33 3.86 -16.18
N GLU A 78 0.91 4.19 -16.53
CA GLU A 78 1.81 3.32 -17.29
C GLU A 78 2.27 2.12 -16.44
N GLU A 79 2.68 2.35 -15.19
CA GLU A 79 3.11 1.30 -14.26
C GLU A 79 1.99 0.30 -13.93
N VAL A 80 0.73 0.78 -13.87
CA VAL A 80 -0.45 -0.08 -13.69
C VAL A 80 -0.68 -0.95 -14.92
N ALA A 81 -0.42 -0.43 -16.12
CA ALA A 81 -0.67 -1.11 -17.38
C ALA A 81 0.44 -2.11 -17.75
N SER A 82 1.72 -1.76 -17.53
CA SER A 82 2.84 -2.63 -17.93
C SER A 82 3.12 -3.73 -16.92
N GLY A 83 2.89 -3.47 -15.63
CA GLY A 83 3.24 -4.40 -14.56
C GLY A 83 4.75 -4.52 -14.33
N ASP A 84 5.56 -3.68 -14.98
CA ASP A 84 7.02 -3.71 -14.85
C ASP A 84 7.42 -3.41 -13.41
N MET A 85 8.32 -4.25 -12.90
CA MET A 85 8.93 -4.10 -11.59
C MET A 85 10.28 -3.40 -11.72
N PRO A 86 10.65 -2.56 -10.74
CA PRO A 86 11.91 -1.83 -10.80
C PRO A 86 13.11 -2.79 -10.73
N SER A 87 14.18 -2.42 -11.43
CA SER A 87 15.47 -3.11 -11.43
C SER A 87 16.61 -2.08 -11.46
N GLY A 88 17.79 -2.51 -11.04
CA GLY A 88 19.04 -1.76 -11.10
C GLY A 88 20.18 -2.64 -11.60
N ASP A 89 21.40 -2.12 -11.56
CA ASP A 89 22.57 -2.79 -12.16
C ASP A 89 22.84 -4.19 -11.56
N ASP A 90 22.63 -4.34 -10.25
CA ASP A 90 22.91 -5.57 -9.50
C ASP A 90 21.65 -6.15 -8.80
N TRP A 91 20.45 -5.63 -9.07
CA TRP A 91 19.21 -6.09 -8.43
C TRP A 91 17.99 -6.00 -9.34
N GLU A 92 17.01 -6.87 -9.12
CA GLU A 92 15.72 -6.85 -9.80
C GLU A 92 14.63 -7.21 -8.79
N VAL A 93 13.49 -6.52 -8.85
CA VAL A 93 12.32 -6.88 -8.05
C VAL A 93 11.50 -7.92 -8.80
N LEU A 94 11.40 -9.11 -8.21
CA LEU A 94 10.54 -10.18 -8.74
C LEU A 94 9.19 -10.16 -8.02
N ALA A 95 8.12 -10.33 -8.80
CA ALA A 95 6.83 -10.65 -8.22
C ALA A 95 6.91 -12.01 -7.51
N GLU A 96 6.18 -12.16 -6.40
CA GLU A 96 6.20 -13.37 -5.58
C GLU A 96 5.86 -14.63 -6.41
N GLU A 97 4.90 -14.52 -7.32
CA GLU A 97 4.53 -15.62 -8.21
C GLU A 97 5.67 -16.08 -9.12
N ASP A 98 6.49 -15.15 -9.59
CA ASP A 98 7.61 -15.45 -10.49
C ASP A 98 8.81 -15.99 -9.72
N PHE A 99 9.03 -15.50 -8.49
CA PHE A 99 9.99 -16.09 -7.57
C PHE A 99 9.63 -17.55 -7.24
N ASP A 100 8.36 -17.82 -6.93
CA ASP A 100 7.88 -19.18 -6.66
C ASP A 100 8.07 -20.13 -7.83
N LYS A 101 7.82 -19.65 -9.06
CA LYS A 101 8.09 -20.43 -10.29
C LYS A 101 9.58 -20.69 -10.45
N ALA A 102 10.43 -19.69 -10.22
CA ALA A 102 11.88 -19.82 -10.32
C ALA A 102 12.43 -20.86 -9.32
N VAL A 103 12.04 -20.76 -8.05
CA VAL A 103 12.45 -21.71 -7.00
C VAL A 103 11.94 -23.13 -7.29
N LYS A 104 10.70 -23.28 -7.76
CA LYS A 104 10.17 -24.60 -8.16
C LYS A 104 10.93 -25.19 -9.36
N LYS A 105 11.31 -24.37 -10.34
CA LYS A 105 12.09 -24.78 -11.51
C LYS A 105 13.51 -25.20 -11.13
N GLU A 106 14.16 -24.45 -10.24
CA GLU A 106 15.49 -24.77 -9.72
C GLU A 106 15.48 -26.09 -8.93
N LYS A 107 14.50 -26.28 -8.01
CA LYS A 107 14.31 -27.54 -7.28
C LYS A 107 14.01 -28.75 -8.18
N GLN A 108 13.35 -28.55 -9.33
CA GLN A 108 13.14 -29.61 -10.31
C GLN A 108 14.42 -29.94 -11.08
N ALA A 109 15.22 -28.92 -11.42
CA ALA A 109 16.49 -29.11 -12.12
C ALA A 109 17.56 -29.80 -11.26
N ASP A 110 17.60 -29.49 -9.97
CA ASP A 110 18.56 -30.06 -9.01
C ASP A 110 18.15 -31.43 -8.44
N ASN A 111 16.96 -31.96 -8.80
CA ASN A 111 16.55 -33.28 -8.33
C ASN A 111 17.26 -34.39 -9.15
N PRO A 112 18.22 -35.15 -8.56
CA PRO A 112 19.02 -36.14 -9.27
C PRO A 112 18.21 -37.35 -9.77
N PHE A 113 16.96 -37.50 -9.32
CA PHE A 113 16.06 -38.59 -9.71
C PHE A 113 15.15 -38.25 -10.90
N THR A 114 15.21 -37.03 -11.46
CA THR A 114 14.43 -36.66 -12.67
C THR A 114 14.71 -37.58 -13.86
N LYS A 115 15.93 -38.09 -13.99
CA LYS A 115 16.31 -39.06 -15.03
C LYS A 115 15.68 -40.44 -14.87
N LEU A 116 15.18 -40.79 -13.68
CA LEU A 116 14.54 -42.09 -13.41
C LEU A 116 13.05 -42.11 -13.78
N LYS A 117 12.43 -40.94 -13.98
CA LYS A 117 10.99 -40.84 -14.27
C LYS A 117 10.57 -41.42 -15.63
N GLY A 118 11.52 -41.69 -16.51
CA GLY A 118 11.31 -42.37 -17.80
C GLY A 118 11.99 -43.74 -17.90
N MET A 119 12.44 -44.32 -16.78
CA MET A 119 13.23 -45.56 -16.79
C MET A 119 12.39 -46.84 -16.66
N PHE A 120 11.13 -46.71 -16.25
CA PHE A 120 10.18 -47.81 -16.24
C PHE A 120 9.23 -47.62 -17.43
N PRO A 121 9.34 -48.43 -18.50
CA PRO A 121 8.20 -48.60 -19.39
C PRO A 121 7.03 -49.13 -18.55
N ASP A 122 5.82 -48.62 -18.79
CA ASP A 122 4.61 -49.25 -18.28
C ASP A 122 4.61 -50.68 -18.84
N ASP A 123 4.97 -51.66 -18.01
CA ASP A 123 4.74 -53.08 -18.28
C ASP A 123 3.23 -53.34 -18.18
N ASP A 124 2.51 -52.79 -19.16
CA ASP A 124 1.14 -53.15 -19.53
C ASP A 124 1.22 -54.33 -20.53
N GLN A 125 1.82 -55.45 -20.11
CA GLN A 125 1.56 -56.74 -20.75
C GLN A 125 1.29 -57.84 -19.71
N SER A 126 0.05 -58.33 -19.81
CA SER A 126 -0.59 -59.54 -19.25
C SER A 126 -1.16 -59.49 -17.83
#